data_AF-A0A149VEN5-F1
#
_entry.id   AF-A0A149VEN5-F1
#
_cell.length_a   1.000
_cell.length_b   1.000
_cell.length_c   1.000
_cell.angle_alpha   90.00
_cell.angle_beta   90.00
_cell.angle_gamma   90.00
#
_symmetry.space_group_name_H-M   'P 1'
#
loop_
_entity.id
_entity.type
_entity.pdbx_description
1 polymer ?
#
loop_
_entity_poly.entity_id
_entity_poly.type
_entity_poly.pdbx_seq_one_letter_code
_entity_poly.pdbx_strand_id
1 'polypeptide(L)'
;MIGFAHWRPVLPLLSVGFLAACAAQNCDPDHTDLFTGAGCAMGGGYSARTADFRQQLQYSSAQAAAAHQQAQQAAAEARQAQANVVTRQGELKALSQQTAALKSRLASAQASRSLSQSQLQKARAELAALQKLQANPATESNDAEIKARQARLNALMSHI
;
A
#
# COMPACT_ATOMS: atom_id res chain seq x y z
N MET A 1 14.74 65.94 8.02
CA MET A 1 15.16 67.20 8.68
C MET A 1 14.94 66.99 10.18
N ILE A 2 15.92 66.44 10.91
CA ILE A 2 17.00 67.11 11.68
C ILE A 2 16.49 68.14 12.69
N GLY A 3 16.83 67.91 13.96
CA GLY A 3 16.82 68.87 15.08
C GLY A 3 16.69 68.12 16.41
N PHE A 4 17.78 67.62 17.04
CA PHE A 4 18.62 68.30 18.06
C PHE A 4 17.79 68.91 19.20
N ALA A 5 18.14 68.92 20.50
CA ALA A 5 19.16 68.33 21.35
C ALA A 5 18.99 69.01 22.73
N HIS A 6 19.23 68.31 23.85
CA HIS A 6 19.88 68.82 25.09
C HIS A 6 19.83 67.70 26.16
N TRP A 7 20.94 67.08 26.61
CA TRP A 7 21.91 67.54 27.63
C TRP A 7 21.22 67.89 28.97
N ARG A 8 21.58 67.35 30.16
CA ARG A 8 22.76 66.61 30.65
C ARG A 8 22.47 66.11 32.12
N PRO A 9 23.43 65.57 32.92
CA PRO A 9 23.38 64.25 33.57
C PRO A 9 23.40 64.32 35.13
N VAL A 10 23.91 63.26 35.80
CA VAL A 10 24.25 63.11 37.25
C VAL A 10 23.23 62.21 37.99
N LEU A 11 23.53 61.07 38.63
CA LEU A 11 24.75 60.44 39.11
C LEU A 11 24.51 58.89 39.21
N PRO A 12 25.55 58.04 39.06
CA PRO A 12 25.49 56.59 39.12
C PRO A 12 25.76 56.10 40.56
N LEU A 13 25.08 55.04 41.03
CA LEU A 13 25.51 54.11 42.10
C LEU A 13 24.31 53.35 42.66
N LEU A 14 24.09 52.14 42.16
CA LEU A 14 23.75 50.95 42.95
C LEU A 14 23.66 49.74 42.03
N SER A 15 24.86 49.36 41.58
CA SER A 15 25.27 47.98 41.36
C SER A 15 24.80 47.05 42.49
N VAL A 16 24.67 45.75 42.14
CA VAL A 16 24.34 44.58 43.01
C VAL A 16 22.85 44.16 43.07
N GLY A 17 22.12 44.25 41.95
CA GLY A 17 20.83 43.54 41.78
C GLY A 17 20.76 42.60 40.57
N PHE A 18 21.80 42.59 39.72
CA PHE A 18 21.76 41.96 38.39
C PHE A 18 22.65 40.72 38.24
N LEU A 19 22.98 40.03 39.35
CA LEU A 19 23.70 38.74 39.30
C LEU A 19 22.83 37.51 39.61
N ALA A 20 21.55 37.68 39.99
CA ALA A 20 20.65 36.54 40.23
C ALA A 20 19.79 36.14 39.01
N ALA A 21 19.76 36.97 37.96
CA ALA A 21 18.99 36.69 36.75
C ALA A 21 19.81 36.02 35.62
N CYS A 22 21.09 35.70 35.86
CA CYS A 22 21.93 34.94 34.94
C CYS A 22 22.13 33.46 35.36
N ALA A 23 21.30 32.93 36.27
CA ALA A 23 21.32 31.51 36.65
C ALA A 23 20.23 30.67 35.96
N ALA A 24 19.54 31.23 34.95
CA ALA A 24 18.72 30.49 34.02
C ALA A 24 19.50 30.26 32.72
N GLN A 25 20.68 29.64 32.83
CA GLN A 25 21.48 29.29 31.66
C GLN A 25 21.21 27.84 31.31
N ASN A 26 20.66 27.67 30.11
CA ASN A 26 20.50 26.43 29.36
C ASN A 26 21.45 25.33 29.84
N CYS A 27 20.87 24.28 30.42
CA CYS A 27 21.56 23.02 30.60
C CYS A 27 21.72 22.37 29.23
N ASP A 28 22.73 22.81 28.49
CA ASP A 28 23.20 22.15 27.28
C ASP A 28 24.25 21.09 27.68
N PRO A 29 23.92 19.80 27.58
CA PRO A 29 24.80 18.71 28.00
C PRO A 29 25.99 18.47 27.06
N ASP A 30 26.05 19.11 25.88
CA ASP A 30 27.17 18.96 24.93
C ASP A 30 28.34 19.95 25.18
N HIS A 31 28.15 20.94 26.06
CA HIS A 31 29.11 22.03 26.28
C HIS A 31 29.41 22.37 27.75
N THR A 32 29.16 21.46 28.70
CA THR A 32 29.35 21.75 30.14
C THR A 32 30.62 21.14 30.74
N ASP A 33 31.45 21.99 31.34
CA ASP A 33 32.62 21.61 32.14
C ASP A 33 32.25 20.66 33.29
N LEU A 34 33.18 19.76 33.63
CA LEU A 34 33.01 18.64 34.57
C LEU A 34 32.45 19.05 35.95
N PHE A 35 32.70 20.28 36.38
CA PHE A 35 32.22 20.84 37.65
C PHE A 35 30.78 21.39 37.59
N THR A 36 30.34 21.90 36.43
CA THR A 36 28.96 22.37 36.20
C THR A 36 28.02 21.21 35.87
N GLY A 37 28.55 20.19 35.19
CA GLY A 37 27.86 18.92 34.94
C GLY A 37 27.57 18.15 36.24
N ALA A 38 28.46 18.20 37.24
CA ALA A 38 28.25 17.58 38.54
C ALA A 38 27.10 18.22 39.35
N GLY A 39 26.92 19.54 39.25
CA GLY A 39 25.81 20.26 39.86
C GLY A 39 24.43 19.91 39.28
N CYS A 40 24.37 19.58 37.99
CA CYS A 40 23.15 19.10 37.32
C CYS A 40 22.93 17.58 37.49
N ALA A 41 24.01 16.82 37.71
CA ALA A 41 23.95 15.37 37.90
C ALA A 41 23.55 14.95 39.31
N MET A 42 23.83 15.76 40.35
CA MET A 42 23.55 15.40 41.75
C MET A 42 22.14 15.73 42.27
N GLY A 43 21.32 16.47 41.50
CA GLY A 43 19.95 16.79 41.86
C GLY A 43 18.95 16.46 40.75
N GLY A 44 18.54 15.19 40.61
CA GLY A 44 17.40 14.81 39.77
C GLY A 44 17.65 14.64 38.26
N GLY A 45 18.84 15.00 37.74
CA GLY A 45 19.17 14.86 36.31
C GLY A 45 19.26 13.41 35.82
N TYR A 46 19.77 12.48 36.64
CA TYR A 46 19.83 11.05 36.28
C TYR A 46 18.43 10.41 36.21
N SER A 47 17.51 10.79 37.11
CA SER A 47 16.10 10.37 37.03
C SER A 47 15.40 10.95 35.81
N ALA A 48 15.72 12.18 35.39
CA ALA A 48 15.17 12.76 34.16
C ALA A 48 15.68 12.04 32.90
N ARG A 49 16.98 11.75 32.81
CA ARG A 49 17.58 11.02 31.68
C ARG A 49 17.08 9.56 31.61
N THR A 50 16.92 8.89 32.74
CA THR A 50 16.34 7.53 32.76
C THR A 50 14.85 7.52 32.42
N ALA A 51 14.10 8.57 32.78
CA ALA A 51 12.71 8.73 32.34
C ALA A 51 12.64 8.94 30.81
N ASP A 52 13.53 9.76 30.24
CA ASP A 52 13.60 9.98 28.78
C ASP A 52 13.95 8.70 28.01
N PHE A 53 14.95 7.93 28.45
CA PHE A 53 15.28 6.64 27.83
C PHE A 53 14.14 5.62 27.93
N ARG A 54 13.42 5.57 29.07
CA ARG A 54 12.24 4.71 29.21
C ARG A 54 11.13 5.14 28.25
N GLN A 55 10.93 6.44 28.08
CA GLN A 55 9.94 6.98 27.15
C GLN A 55 10.31 6.71 25.69
N GLN A 56 11.58 6.86 25.30
CA GLN A 56 12.07 6.49 23.97
C GLN A 56 11.93 5.00 23.69
N LEU A 57 12.28 4.12 24.64
CA LEU A 57 12.11 2.68 24.48
C LEU A 57 10.64 2.29 24.34
N GLN A 58 9.75 2.89 25.13
CA GLN A 58 8.31 2.67 25.01
C GLN A 58 7.79 3.12 23.63
N TYR A 59 8.18 4.30 23.18
CA TYR A 59 7.80 4.83 21.86
C TYR A 59 8.33 3.97 20.72
N SER A 60 9.61 3.57 20.77
CA SER A 60 10.22 2.67 19.79
C SER A 60 9.56 1.29 19.76
N SER A 61 9.25 0.72 20.94
CA SER A 61 8.57 -0.58 21.03
C SER A 61 7.15 -0.54 20.45
N ALA A 62 6.41 0.55 20.70
CA ALA A 62 5.08 0.76 20.14
C ALA A 62 5.13 0.93 18.61
N GLN A 63 6.11 1.67 18.09
CA GLN A 63 6.32 1.80 16.65
C GLN A 63 6.68 0.46 15.99
N ALA A 64 7.58 -0.31 16.58
CA ALA A 64 7.96 -1.63 16.07
C ALA A 64 6.75 -2.58 16.05
N ALA A 65 5.94 -2.58 17.10
CA ALA A 65 4.70 -3.38 17.15
C ALA A 65 3.71 -2.98 16.06
N ALA A 66 3.50 -1.67 15.85
CA ALA A 66 2.63 -1.15 14.79
C ALA A 66 3.16 -1.52 13.38
N ALA A 67 4.47 -1.39 13.15
CA ALA A 67 5.11 -1.77 11.88
C ALA A 67 4.98 -3.27 11.60
N HIS A 68 5.13 -4.12 12.63
CA HIS A 68 4.90 -5.56 12.50
C HIS A 68 3.44 -5.90 12.15
N GLN A 69 2.47 -5.22 12.76
CA GLN A 69 1.05 -5.42 12.42
C GLN A 69 0.75 -5.02 10.98
N GLN A 70 1.26 -3.87 10.52
CA GLN A 70 1.09 -3.43 9.14
C GLN A 70 1.75 -4.39 8.15
N ALA A 71 2.96 -4.87 8.45
CA ALA A 71 3.65 -5.86 7.63
C ALA A 71 2.88 -7.19 7.54
N GLN A 72 2.27 -7.64 8.64
CA GLN A 72 1.44 -8.85 8.64
C GLN A 72 0.16 -8.67 7.81
N GLN A 73 -0.51 -7.52 7.91
CA GLN A 73 -1.68 -7.19 7.10
C GLN A 73 -1.33 -7.14 5.61
N ALA A 74 -0.28 -6.40 5.24
CA ALA A 74 0.21 -6.33 3.86
C ALA A 74 0.63 -7.70 3.32
N ALA A 75 1.27 -8.54 4.14
CA ALA A 75 1.62 -9.90 3.74
C ALA A 75 0.38 -10.80 3.55
N ALA A 76 -0.67 -10.61 4.35
CA ALA A 76 -1.93 -11.34 4.18
C ALA A 76 -2.65 -10.91 2.89
N GLU A 77 -2.73 -9.61 2.63
CA GLU A 77 -3.28 -9.05 1.39
C GLU A 77 -2.49 -9.54 0.15
N ALA A 78 -1.16 -9.55 0.22
CA ALA A 78 -0.32 -10.05 -0.86
C ALA A 78 -0.57 -11.55 -1.14
N ARG A 79 -0.74 -12.37 -0.10
CA ARG A 79 -1.10 -13.80 -0.27
C ARG A 79 -2.48 -13.97 -0.89
N GLN A 80 -3.47 -13.17 -0.49
CA GLN A 80 -4.81 -13.20 -1.08
C GLN A 80 -4.77 -12.79 -2.55
N ALA A 81 -4.07 -11.71 -2.89
CA ALA A 81 -3.87 -11.28 -4.26
C ALA A 81 -3.18 -12.36 -5.10
N GLN A 82 -2.14 -13.01 -4.56
CA GLN A 82 -1.45 -14.10 -5.25
C GLN A 82 -2.37 -15.31 -5.49
N ALA A 83 -3.17 -15.70 -4.49
CA ALA A 83 -4.15 -16.78 -4.63
C ALA A 83 -5.21 -16.46 -5.69
N ASN A 84 -5.66 -15.20 -5.74
CA ASN A 84 -6.60 -14.74 -6.75
C ASN A 84 -5.99 -14.82 -8.16
N VAL A 85 -4.74 -14.38 -8.34
CA VAL A 85 -4.04 -14.48 -9.63
C VAL A 85 -3.91 -15.94 -10.09
N VAL A 86 -3.50 -16.84 -9.21
CA VAL A 86 -3.39 -18.28 -9.53
C VAL A 86 -4.75 -18.86 -9.93
N THR A 87 -5.81 -18.50 -9.20
CA THR A 87 -7.18 -18.93 -9.51
C THR A 87 -7.61 -18.44 -10.89
N ARG A 88 -7.43 -17.15 -11.18
CA ARG A 88 -7.77 -16.57 -12.49
C ARG A 88 -6.95 -17.18 -13.64
N GLN A 89 -5.67 -17.46 -13.41
CA GLN A 89 -4.84 -18.16 -14.40
C GLN A 89 -5.35 -19.59 -14.67
N GLY A 90 -5.78 -20.30 -13.63
CA GLY A 90 -6.41 -21.62 -13.76
C GLY A 90 -7.71 -21.57 -14.57
N GLU A 91 -8.58 -20.60 -14.28
CA GLU A 91 -9.84 -20.36 -15.00
C GLU A 91 -9.58 -20.07 -16.49
N LEU A 92 -8.64 -19.17 -16.79
CA LEU A 92 -8.27 -18.83 -18.17
C LEU A 92 -7.72 -20.05 -18.93
N LYS A 93 -6.90 -20.87 -18.28
CA LYS A 93 -6.37 -22.10 -18.89
C LYS A 93 -7.48 -23.11 -19.18
N ALA A 94 -8.40 -23.33 -18.24
CA ALA A 94 -9.54 -24.21 -18.42
C ALA A 94 -10.44 -23.71 -19.57
N LEU A 95 -10.69 -22.40 -19.64
CA LEU A 95 -11.50 -21.77 -20.67
C LEU A 95 -10.86 -21.88 -22.06
N SER A 96 -9.53 -21.71 -22.14
CA SER A 96 -8.76 -21.90 -23.36
C SER A 96 -8.84 -23.34 -23.88
N GLN A 97 -8.70 -24.34 -22.99
CA GLN A 97 -8.82 -25.75 -23.35
C GLN A 97 -10.22 -26.10 -23.88
N GLN A 98 -11.27 -25.59 -23.23
CA GLN A 98 -12.65 -25.79 -23.68
C GLN A 98 -12.88 -25.16 -25.06
N THR A 99 -12.36 -23.95 -25.28
CA THR A 99 -12.45 -23.26 -26.58
C THR A 99 -11.71 -24.04 -27.67
N ALA A 100 -10.54 -24.60 -27.36
CA ALA A 100 -9.81 -25.46 -28.29
C ALA A 100 -10.58 -26.75 -28.63
N ALA A 101 -11.21 -27.38 -27.63
CA ALA A 101 -12.07 -28.54 -27.84
C ALA A 101 -13.27 -28.21 -28.74
N LEU A 102 -13.93 -27.07 -28.52
CA LEU A 102 -15.04 -26.59 -29.36
C LEU A 102 -14.59 -26.34 -30.80
N LYS A 103 -13.42 -25.72 -31.00
CA LYS A 103 -12.83 -25.53 -32.35
C LYS A 103 -12.59 -26.87 -33.05
N SER A 104 -12.01 -27.84 -32.33
CA SER A 104 -11.73 -29.16 -32.88
C SER A 104 -13.02 -29.87 -33.30
N ARG A 105 -14.03 -29.90 -32.42
CA ARG A 105 -15.34 -30.49 -32.75
C ARG A 105 -16.00 -29.81 -33.94
N LEU A 106 -15.93 -28.48 -34.02
CA LEU A 106 -16.46 -27.72 -35.15
C LEU A 106 -15.74 -28.10 -36.47
N ALA A 107 -14.42 -28.23 -36.44
CA ALA A 107 -13.63 -28.65 -37.60
C ALA A 107 -13.98 -30.08 -38.03
N SER A 108 -14.17 -31.00 -37.06
CA SER A 108 -14.63 -32.36 -37.33
C SER A 108 -16.02 -32.38 -37.95
N ALA A 109 -16.97 -31.62 -37.40
CA ALA A 109 -18.33 -31.51 -37.92
C ALA A 109 -18.39 -30.90 -39.34
N GLN A 110 -17.47 -29.99 -39.64
CA GLN A 110 -17.29 -29.46 -41.00
C GLN A 110 -16.76 -30.54 -41.95
N ALA A 111 -15.79 -31.34 -41.53
CA ALA A 111 -15.22 -32.41 -42.33
C ALA A 111 -16.23 -33.54 -42.59
N SER A 112 -17.04 -33.90 -41.59
CA SER A 112 -18.10 -34.91 -41.71
C SER A 112 -19.37 -34.39 -42.41
N ARG A 113 -19.44 -33.09 -42.75
CA ARG A 113 -20.64 -32.41 -43.28
C ARG A 113 -21.90 -32.65 -42.45
N SER A 114 -21.75 -32.91 -41.14
CA SER A 114 -22.87 -33.22 -40.25
C SER A 114 -23.66 -31.97 -39.83
N LEU A 115 -23.13 -30.78 -40.10
CA LEU A 115 -23.80 -29.50 -39.90
C LEU A 115 -24.20 -28.85 -41.23
N SER A 116 -25.36 -28.20 -41.24
CA SER A 116 -25.75 -27.32 -42.34
C SER A 116 -24.82 -26.08 -42.40
N GLN A 117 -24.65 -25.52 -43.59
CA GLN A 117 -23.77 -24.37 -43.81
C GLN A 117 -24.16 -23.15 -42.96
N SER A 118 -25.45 -22.97 -42.65
CA SER A 118 -25.95 -21.90 -41.79
C SER A 118 -25.62 -22.13 -40.31
N GLN A 119 -25.72 -23.37 -39.81
CA GLN A 119 -25.32 -23.73 -38.45
C GLN A 119 -23.81 -23.56 -38.26
N LEU A 120 -23.02 -23.92 -39.28
CA LEU A 120 -21.56 -23.79 -39.27
C LEU A 120 -21.13 -22.32 -39.21
N GLN A 121 -21.78 -21.44 -39.98
CA GLN A 121 -21.55 -20.00 -39.90
C GLN A 121 -21.93 -19.43 -38.52
N LYS A 122 -23.08 -19.81 -37.96
CA LYS A 122 -23.50 -19.40 -36.60
C LYS A 122 -22.48 -19.83 -35.55
N ALA A 123 -22.05 -21.09 -35.57
CA ALA A 123 -21.09 -21.62 -34.62
C ALA A 123 -19.71 -20.94 -34.75
N ARG A 124 -19.25 -20.61 -35.96
CA ARG A 124 -18.04 -19.80 -36.16
C ARG A 124 -18.18 -18.38 -35.60
N ALA A 125 -19.32 -17.74 -35.82
CA ALA A 125 -19.58 -16.40 -35.32
C ALA A 125 -19.60 -16.36 -33.78
N GLU A 126 -20.24 -17.34 -33.14
CA GLU A 126 -20.24 -17.45 -31.68
C GLU A 126 -18.85 -17.74 -31.11
N LEU A 127 -18.06 -18.56 -31.80
CA LEU A 127 -16.68 -18.86 -31.38
C LEU A 127 -15.76 -17.64 -31.52
N ALA A 128 -15.90 -16.86 -32.60
CA ALA A 128 -15.18 -15.60 -32.77
C ALA A 128 -15.58 -14.54 -31.72
N ALA A 129 -16.87 -14.47 -31.37
CA ALA A 129 -17.34 -13.61 -30.28
C ALA A 129 -16.75 -14.05 -28.93
N LEU A 130 -16.78 -15.34 -28.61
CA LEU A 130 -16.17 -15.89 -27.39
C LEU A 130 -14.68 -15.56 -27.27
N GLN A 131 -13.91 -15.65 -28.36
CA GLN A 131 -12.50 -15.27 -28.35
C GLN A 131 -12.30 -13.78 -28.05
N LYS A 132 -13.16 -12.90 -28.56
CA LYS A 132 -13.12 -11.46 -28.26
C LYS A 132 -13.43 -11.18 -26.80
N LEU A 133 -14.41 -11.87 -26.22
CA LEU A 133 -14.70 -11.75 -24.78
C LEU A 133 -13.57 -12.31 -23.91
N GLN A 134 -12.93 -13.41 -24.33
CA GLN A 134 -11.78 -14.00 -23.64
C GLN A 134 -10.54 -13.10 -23.67
N ALA A 135 -10.36 -12.30 -24.71
CA ALA A 135 -9.28 -11.32 -24.79
C ALA A 135 -9.48 -10.14 -23.81
N ASN A 136 -10.70 -9.92 -23.31
CA ASN A 136 -11.03 -8.87 -22.34
C ASN A 136 -11.88 -9.42 -21.18
N PRO A 137 -11.31 -10.22 -20.26
CA PRO A 137 -12.06 -10.84 -19.16
C PRO A 137 -12.35 -9.87 -17.99
N ALA A 138 -12.30 -8.55 -18.21
CA ALA A 138 -12.16 -7.57 -17.12
C ALA A 138 -13.41 -7.35 -16.23
N THR A 139 -14.49 -8.11 -16.38
CA THR A 139 -15.72 -7.94 -15.57
C THR A 139 -16.44 -9.27 -15.33
N GLU A 140 -17.08 -9.41 -14.15
CA GLU A 140 -17.94 -10.56 -13.83
C GLU A 140 -19.10 -10.74 -14.84
N SER A 141 -19.53 -9.64 -15.45
CA SER A 141 -20.50 -9.65 -16.55
C SER A 141 -20.01 -10.48 -17.76
N ASN A 142 -18.70 -10.46 -18.04
CA ASN A 142 -18.13 -11.21 -19.16
C ASN A 142 -18.08 -12.71 -18.86
N ASP A 143 -17.88 -13.12 -17.60
CA ASP A 143 -17.86 -14.54 -17.21
C ASP A 143 -19.23 -15.21 -17.42
N ALA A 144 -20.31 -14.51 -17.04
CA ALA A 144 -21.68 -14.99 -17.29
C ALA A 144 -21.98 -15.10 -18.79
N GLU A 145 -21.55 -14.11 -19.57
CA GLU A 145 -21.75 -14.10 -21.02
C GLU A 145 -20.93 -15.18 -21.73
N ILE A 146 -19.68 -15.41 -21.30
CA ILE A 146 -18.81 -16.49 -21.78
C ILE A 146 -19.49 -17.85 -21.53
N LYS A 147 -19.98 -18.11 -20.31
CA LYS A 147 -20.68 -19.36 -19.99
C LYS A 147 -21.95 -19.53 -20.82
N ALA A 148 -22.75 -18.47 -20.96
CA ALA A 148 -24.00 -18.50 -21.74
C ALA A 148 -23.75 -18.78 -23.23
N ARG A 149 -22.67 -18.23 -23.81
CA ARG A 149 -22.29 -18.48 -25.21
C ARG A 149 -21.68 -19.87 -25.39
N GLN A 150 -20.89 -20.35 -24.42
CA GLN A 150 -20.43 -21.75 -24.44
C GLN A 150 -21.57 -22.75 -24.37
N ALA A 151 -22.59 -22.49 -23.55
CA ALA A 151 -23.78 -23.33 -23.48
C ALA A 151 -24.54 -23.38 -24.82
N ARG A 152 -24.67 -22.22 -25.50
CA ARG A 152 -25.26 -22.15 -26.86
C ARG A 152 -24.46 -22.94 -27.89
N LEU A 153 -23.14 -22.80 -27.90
CA LEU A 153 -22.28 -23.62 -28.76
C LEU A 153 -22.43 -25.11 -28.47
N ASN A 154 -22.39 -25.52 -27.20
CA ASN A 154 -22.58 -26.92 -26.83
C ASN A 154 -23.95 -27.45 -27.27
N ALA A 155 -25.02 -26.66 -27.16
CA ALA A 155 -26.35 -27.05 -27.63
C ALA A 155 -26.39 -27.18 -29.17
N LEU A 156 -25.75 -26.27 -29.90
CA LEU A 156 -25.57 -26.38 -31.36
C LEU A 156 -24.78 -27.64 -31.74
N MET A 157 -23.80 -28.02 -30.91
CA MET A 157 -22.95 -29.19 -31.14
C MET A 157 -23.58 -30.51 -30.69
N SER A 158 -24.53 -30.52 -29.75
CA SER A 158 -25.20 -31.75 -29.27
C SER A 158 -26.22 -32.33 -30.26
N HIS A 159 -26.53 -31.59 -31.32
CA HIS A 159 -27.40 -32.06 -32.42
C HIS A 159 -26.59 -32.70 -33.57
N ILE A 160 -25.30 -32.96 -33.35
CA ILE A 160 -24.35 -33.60 -34.27
C ILE A 160 -23.98 -34.95 -33.70
#